data_AF-A0A1V2PKM4-F1
#
_entry.id   AF-A0A1V2PKM4-F1
#
_cell.length_a   1.000
_cell.length_b   1.000
_cell.length_c   1.000
_cell.angle_alpha   90.00
_cell.angle_beta   90.00
_cell.angle_gamma   90.00
#
_symmetry.space_group_name_H-M   'P 1'
#
loop_
_entity.id
_entity.type
_entity.pdbx_description
1 polymer ?
#
loop_
_entity_poly.entity_id
_entity_poly.type
_entity_poly.pdbx_seq_one_letter_code
_entity_poly.pdbx_strand_id
1 'polypeptide(L)'
;MTTGTGPRRRFVLSSVPSDAHMWNLVVLQLFIEEMGHEVINLGVCVPVDLLVDRCRAEQPDCVVISTVNGHGYIDGVGVIDALRADPACADLLVVIGGALGVVGDRNTGLAGDLLDHGYDAVFPVAAGQTGEAMGRFREFVAERMRLPV
;
A
#
# COMPACT_ATOMS: atom_id res chain seq x y z
N MET A 1 20.11 19.70 7.85
CA MET A 1 19.24 19.28 6.73
C MET A 1 20.08 18.43 5.79
N THR A 2 20.17 17.13 6.06
CA THR A 2 20.83 16.16 5.18
C THR A 2 19.81 15.73 4.13
N THR A 3 19.99 16.21 2.90
CA THR A 3 19.25 15.76 1.73
C THR A 3 19.63 14.30 1.44
N GLY A 4 18.65 13.40 1.55
CA GLY A 4 18.84 11.98 1.25
C GLY A 4 19.07 11.78 -0.24
N THR A 5 20.30 11.44 -0.63
CA THR A 5 20.72 11.10 -2.00
C THR A 5 20.56 9.60 -2.28
N GLY A 6 19.38 9.04 -1.98
CA GLY A 6 19.00 7.71 -2.44
C GLY A 6 18.40 7.75 -3.85
N PRO A 7 18.41 6.64 -4.61
CA PRO A 7 17.72 6.58 -5.90
C PRO A 7 16.21 6.85 -5.70
N ARG A 8 15.63 7.63 -6.63
CA ARG A 8 14.19 7.88 -6.66
C ARG A 8 13.46 6.59 -7.03
N ARG A 9 12.60 6.12 -6.14
CA ARG A 9 11.77 4.92 -6.31
C ARG A 9 10.39 5.29 -6.84
N ARG A 10 9.75 4.37 -7.53
CA ARG A 10 8.40 4.52 -8.08
C ARG A 10 7.39 3.70 -7.29
N PHE A 11 6.31 4.35 -6.91
CA PHE A 11 5.20 3.75 -6.19
C PHE A 11 3.95 3.76 -7.07
N VAL A 12 3.18 2.66 -7.03
CA VAL A 12 1.78 2.68 -7.46
C VAL A 12 0.93 2.80 -6.20
N LEU A 13 0.03 3.78 -6.18
CA LEU A 13 -0.89 4.03 -5.07
C LEU A 13 -2.31 3.80 -5.54
N SER A 14 -3.07 2.98 -4.80
CA SER A 14 -4.45 2.61 -5.16
C SER A 14 -5.30 2.44 -3.91
N SER A 15 -6.62 2.63 -4.06
CA SER A 15 -7.58 2.05 -3.14
C SER A 15 -7.91 0.60 -3.50
N VAL A 16 -8.72 -0.03 -2.66
CA VAL A 16 -9.45 -1.26 -3.01
C VAL A 16 -10.72 -0.94 -3.84
N PRO A 17 -11.29 -1.92 -4.59
CA PRO A 17 -12.43 -1.68 -5.48
C PRO A 17 -13.67 -1.10 -4.79
N SER A 18 -13.95 -1.46 -3.54
CA SER A 18 -15.13 -0.97 -2.81
C SER A 18 -14.93 0.39 -2.13
N ASP A 19 -13.74 0.99 -2.22
CA ASP A 19 -13.38 2.18 -1.44
C ASP A 19 -13.32 3.45 -2.31
N ALA A 20 -14.26 4.36 -2.05
CA ALA A 20 -14.40 5.65 -2.73
C ALA A 20 -13.67 6.82 -2.02
N HIS A 21 -12.98 6.56 -0.91
CA HIS A 21 -12.28 7.60 -0.16
C HIS A 21 -11.00 8.02 -0.88
N MET A 22 -10.90 9.32 -1.19
CA MET A 22 -9.78 9.87 -1.96
C MET A 22 -8.74 10.60 -1.11
N TRP A 23 -9.11 11.14 0.05
CA TRP A 23 -8.23 12.05 0.80
C TRP A 23 -7.01 11.33 1.38
N ASN A 24 -7.19 10.09 1.84
CA ASN A 24 -6.10 9.19 2.25
C ASN A 24 -5.07 9.01 1.12
N LEU A 25 -5.51 8.88 -0.12
CA LEU A 25 -4.61 8.74 -1.27
C LEU A 25 -3.84 10.03 -1.55
N VAL A 26 -4.50 11.19 -1.51
CA VAL A 26 -3.84 12.49 -1.69
C VAL A 26 -2.77 12.71 -0.62
N VAL A 27 -3.10 12.45 0.65
CA VAL A 27 -2.15 12.58 1.76
C VAL A 27 -0.97 11.61 1.61
N LEU A 28 -1.23 10.35 1.26
CA LEU A 28 -0.17 9.36 1.05
C LEU A 28 0.74 9.73 -0.14
N GLN A 29 0.16 10.24 -1.23
CA GLN A 29 0.94 10.70 -2.37
C GLN A 29 1.90 11.82 -1.97
N LEU A 30 1.39 12.88 -1.34
CA LEU A 30 2.23 14.00 -0.88
C LEU A 30 3.32 13.51 0.09
N PHE A 31 2.96 12.61 1.01
CA PHE A 31 3.91 12.05 1.97
C PHE A 31 5.04 11.25 1.29
N ILE A 32 4.73 10.45 0.27
CA ILE A 32 5.73 9.68 -0.49
C ILE A 32 6.59 10.59 -1.36
N GLU A 33 5.99 11.60 -1.98
CA GLU A 33 6.71 12.61 -2.78
C GLU A 33 7.64 13.47 -1.92
N GLU A 34 7.24 13.84 -0.70
CA GLU A 34 8.10 14.52 0.29
C GLU A 34 9.30 13.67 0.71
N MET A 35 9.20 12.34 0.65
CA MET A 35 10.34 11.43 0.84
C MET A 35 11.27 11.36 -0.39
N GLY A 36 10.93 12.05 -1.49
CA GLY A 36 11.73 12.11 -2.71
C GLY A 36 11.37 11.07 -3.77
N HIS A 37 10.26 10.34 -3.61
CA HIS A 37 9.83 9.25 -4.50
C HIS A 37 8.76 9.69 -5.51
N GLU A 38 8.55 8.87 -6.54
CA GLU A 38 7.51 9.06 -7.58
C GLU A 38 6.26 8.26 -7.21
N VAL A 39 5.08 8.82 -7.45
CA VAL A 39 3.80 8.15 -7.20
C VAL A 39 2.94 8.18 -8.46
N ILE A 40 2.50 7.01 -8.86
CA ILE A 40 1.43 6.80 -9.84
C ILE A 40 0.17 6.50 -9.04
N ASN A 41 -0.65 7.53 -8.82
CA ASN A 41 -1.90 7.41 -8.07
C ASN A 41 -3.04 7.00 -9.02
N LEU A 42 -3.52 5.77 -8.87
CA LEU A 42 -4.62 5.21 -9.67
C LEU A 42 -6.00 5.71 -9.20
N GLY A 43 -6.07 6.33 -8.03
CA GLY A 43 -7.30 6.85 -7.46
C GLY A 43 -8.12 5.80 -6.71
N VAL A 44 -9.43 6.01 -6.73
CA VAL A 44 -10.40 5.28 -5.91
C VAL A 44 -11.17 4.23 -6.71
N CYS A 45 -11.78 3.27 -6.03
CA CYS A 45 -12.57 2.20 -6.62
C CYS A 45 -11.86 1.47 -7.78
N VAL A 46 -10.55 1.28 -7.67
CA VAL A 46 -9.72 0.75 -8.77
C VAL A 46 -10.02 -0.74 -8.97
N PRO A 47 -10.44 -1.18 -10.16
CA PRO A 47 -10.59 -2.60 -10.48
C PRO A 47 -9.27 -3.35 -10.35
N VAL A 48 -9.31 -4.60 -9.87
CA VAL A 48 -8.10 -5.40 -9.61
C VAL A 48 -7.31 -5.66 -10.89
N ASP A 49 -7.98 -5.93 -12.00
CA ASP A 49 -7.38 -6.11 -13.32
C ASP A 49 -6.64 -4.85 -13.80
N LEU A 50 -7.24 -3.67 -13.62
CA LEU A 50 -6.58 -2.40 -13.90
C LEU A 50 -5.33 -2.21 -13.04
N LEU A 51 -5.39 -2.52 -11.75
CA LEU A 51 -4.21 -2.43 -10.87
C LEU A 51 -3.08 -3.33 -11.36
N VAL A 52 -3.37 -4.60 -11.69
CA VAL A 52 -2.38 -5.56 -12.20
C VAL A 52 -1.78 -5.08 -13.53
N ASP A 53 -2.62 -4.61 -14.46
CA ASP A 53 -2.14 -4.09 -15.75
C ASP A 53 -1.23 -2.87 -15.59
N ARG A 54 -1.55 -1.97 -14.66
CA ARG A 54 -0.70 -0.82 -14.36
C ARG A 54 0.60 -1.24 -13.68
N CYS A 55 0.58 -2.21 -12.75
CA CYS A 55 1.81 -2.72 -12.15
C CYS A 55 2.72 -3.36 -13.20
N ARG A 56 2.15 -4.14 -14.13
CA ARG A 56 2.90 -4.75 -15.24
C ARG A 56 3.55 -3.71 -16.15
N ALA A 57 2.81 -2.65 -16.49
CA ALA A 57 3.28 -1.61 -17.40
C ALA A 57 4.34 -0.70 -16.76
N GLU A 58 4.14 -0.34 -15.49
CA GLU A 58 4.95 0.69 -14.83
C GLU A 58 6.14 0.13 -14.05
N GLN A 59 6.12 -1.17 -13.73
CA GLN A 59 7.10 -1.91 -12.93
C GLN A 59 7.55 -1.12 -11.68
N PRO A 60 6.61 -0.79 -10.77
CA PRO A 60 6.94 0.01 -9.60
C PRO A 60 7.88 -0.72 -8.64
N ASP A 61 8.65 0.03 -7.84
CA ASP A 61 9.40 -0.55 -6.72
C ASP A 61 8.47 -0.96 -5.55
N CYS A 62 7.27 -0.37 -5.45
CA CYS A 62 6.30 -0.68 -4.41
C CYS A 62 4.85 -0.36 -4.82
N VAL A 63 3.92 -1.22 -4.42
CA VAL A 63 2.48 -1.01 -4.53
C VAL A 63 1.91 -0.73 -3.14
N VAL A 64 1.20 0.38 -2.99
CA VAL A 64 0.57 0.81 -1.74
C VAL A 64 -0.94 0.77 -1.92
N ILE A 65 -1.59 -0.10 -1.15
CA ILE A 65 -3.05 -0.19 -1.08
C ILE A 65 -3.52 0.57 0.15
N SER A 66 -4.34 1.60 -0.04
CA SER A 66 -4.93 2.38 1.04
C SER A 66 -6.43 2.20 1.09
N THR A 67 -6.95 1.85 2.26
CA THR A 67 -8.38 1.60 2.45
C THR A 67 -8.82 2.10 3.81
N VAL A 68 -9.94 2.81 3.86
CA VAL A 68 -10.51 3.36 5.09
C VAL A 68 -12.00 3.05 5.23
N ASN A 69 -12.61 2.38 4.25
CA ASN A 69 -14.01 1.95 4.32
C ASN A 69 -14.25 0.73 5.24
N GLY A 70 -13.18 0.08 5.74
CA GLY A 70 -13.28 -1.10 6.59
C GLY A 70 -13.36 -2.43 5.84
N HIS A 71 -13.16 -2.46 4.52
CA HIS A 71 -13.11 -3.68 3.72
C HIS A 71 -11.68 -4.11 3.36
N GLY A 72 -10.67 -3.55 4.03
CA GLY A 72 -9.27 -3.79 3.67
C GLY A 72 -8.86 -5.26 3.68
N TYR A 73 -9.42 -6.09 4.55
CA TYR A 73 -9.20 -7.53 4.49
C TYR A 73 -9.92 -8.19 3.31
N ILE A 74 -11.24 -7.98 3.19
CA ILE A 74 -12.09 -8.65 2.21
C ILE A 74 -11.61 -8.38 0.79
N ASP A 75 -11.39 -7.10 0.46
CA ASP A 75 -10.93 -6.74 -0.88
C ASP A 75 -9.41 -6.90 -1.02
N GLY A 76 -8.65 -6.71 0.07
CA GLY A 76 -7.20 -6.81 0.05
C GLY A 76 -6.71 -8.22 -0.31
N VAL A 77 -7.39 -9.26 0.16
CA VAL A 77 -7.10 -10.65 -0.25
C VAL A 77 -7.20 -10.82 -1.77
N GLY A 78 -8.28 -10.33 -2.38
CA GLY A 78 -8.46 -10.41 -3.83
C GLY A 78 -7.40 -9.61 -4.62
N VAL A 79 -6.97 -8.47 -4.08
CA VAL A 79 -5.90 -7.65 -4.68
C VAL A 79 -4.56 -8.39 -4.65
N ILE A 80 -4.15 -8.92 -3.49
CA ILE A 80 -2.83 -9.56 -3.37
C ILE A 80 -2.78 -10.89 -4.11
N ASP A 81 -3.84 -11.70 -4.04
CA ASP A 81 -3.91 -12.97 -4.77
C ASP A 81 -3.73 -12.73 -6.29
N ALA A 82 -4.35 -11.68 -6.84
CA ALA A 82 -4.23 -11.33 -8.25
C ALA A 82 -2.82 -10.85 -8.62
N LEU A 83 -2.19 -10.02 -7.79
CA LEU A 83 -0.81 -9.57 -8.01
C LEU A 83 0.19 -10.74 -7.93
N ARG A 84 0.02 -11.66 -6.99
CA ARG A 84 0.89 -12.83 -6.83
C ARG A 84 0.67 -13.89 -7.92
N ALA A 85 -0.52 -13.94 -8.52
CA ALA A 85 -0.81 -14.83 -9.65
C ALA A 85 -0.19 -14.37 -10.98
N ASP A 86 0.12 -13.08 -11.13
CA ASP A 86 0.77 -12.54 -12.33
C ASP A 86 2.30 -12.62 -12.22
N PRO A 87 3.02 -13.35 -13.11
CA PRO A 87 4.47 -13.50 -13.02
C PRO A 87 5.26 -12.20 -13.06
N ALA A 88 4.76 -11.15 -13.71
CA ALA A 88 5.43 -9.84 -13.76
C ALA A 88 5.23 -9.03 -12.47
N CYS A 89 4.25 -9.40 -11.64
CA CYS A 89 3.92 -8.73 -10.39
C CYS A 89 4.25 -9.57 -9.14
N ALA A 90 4.54 -10.86 -9.32
CA ALA A 90 4.68 -11.82 -8.23
C ALA A 90 5.69 -11.41 -7.15
N ASP A 91 6.80 -10.78 -7.56
CA ASP A 91 7.88 -10.35 -6.66
C ASP A 91 7.82 -8.87 -6.28
N LEU A 92 6.77 -8.13 -6.69
CA LEU A 92 6.63 -6.72 -6.31
C LEU A 92 6.47 -6.58 -4.80
N LEU A 93 7.06 -5.52 -4.24
CA LEU A 93 6.79 -5.13 -2.86
C LEU A 93 5.36 -4.59 -2.78
N VAL A 94 4.49 -5.22 -2.00
CA VAL A 94 3.09 -4.81 -1.86
C VAL A 94 2.75 -4.58 -0.40
N VAL A 95 2.21 -3.41 -0.07
CA VAL A 95 1.78 -3.07 1.28
C VAL A 95 0.33 -2.61 1.30
N ILE A 96 -0.34 -2.81 2.43
CA ILE A 96 -1.70 -2.34 2.66
C ILE A 96 -1.82 -1.60 3.99
N GLY A 97 -2.58 -0.51 4.02
CA GLY A 97 -2.80 0.27 5.22
C GLY A 97 -4.18 0.90 5.33
N GLY A 98 -4.56 1.20 6.57
CA GLY A 98 -5.83 1.82 6.94
C GLY A 98 -6.77 0.86 7.69
N ALA A 99 -8.07 0.93 7.41
CA ALA A 99 -9.10 0.17 8.12
C ALA A 99 -9.29 -1.23 7.48
N LEU A 100 -8.73 -2.26 8.12
CA LEU A 100 -8.77 -3.64 7.62
C LEU A 100 -10.13 -4.34 7.80
N GLY A 101 -10.97 -3.84 8.69
CA GLY A 101 -12.27 -4.42 8.99
C GLY A 101 -13.18 -3.38 9.63
N VAL A 102 -14.49 -3.64 9.64
CA VAL A 102 -15.50 -2.70 10.17
C VAL A 102 -15.61 -2.70 11.69
N VAL A 103 -14.97 -3.64 12.38
CA VAL A 103 -15.14 -3.88 13.83
C VAL A 103 -13.99 -3.31 14.68
N GLY A 104 -13.15 -2.44 14.11
CA GLY A 104 -12.05 -1.78 14.82
C GLY A 104 -11.08 -2.77 15.49
N ASP A 105 -10.78 -2.56 16.77
CA ASP A 105 -9.78 -3.33 17.54
C ASP A 105 -10.10 -4.83 17.72
N ARG A 106 -11.30 -5.29 17.33
CA ARG A 106 -11.68 -6.72 17.34
C ARG A 106 -11.26 -7.48 16.08
N ASN A 107 -10.62 -6.82 15.12
CA ASN A 107 -10.10 -7.43 13.89
C ASN A 107 -8.78 -8.20 14.12
N THR A 108 -8.64 -8.88 15.25
CA THR A 108 -7.41 -9.62 15.59
C THR A 108 -7.19 -10.74 14.58
N GLY A 109 -6.00 -10.79 13.98
CA GLY A 109 -5.63 -11.80 12.98
C GLY A 109 -5.65 -11.31 11.54
N LEU A 110 -6.50 -10.33 11.17
CA LEU A 110 -6.62 -9.90 9.76
C LEU A 110 -5.31 -9.42 9.15
N ALA A 111 -4.48 -8.74 9.93
CA ALA A 111 -3.17 -8.30 9.46
C ALA A 111 -2.19 -9.46 9.26
N GLY A 112 -2.25 -10.50 10.10
CA GLY A 112 -1.44 -11.70 9.95
C GLY A 112 -1.85 -12.48 8.71
N ASP A 113 -3.15 -12.69 8.53
CA ASP A 113 -3.70 -13.36 7.35
C ASP A 113 -3.31 -12.63 6.05
N LEU A 114 -3.37 -11.29 6.02
CA LEU A 114 -2.93 -10.52 4.84
C LEU A 114 -1.43 -10.71 4.53
N LEU A 115 -0.58 -10.84 5.55
CA LEU A 115 0.83 -11.19 5.35
C LEU A 115 0.98 -12.60 4.78
N ASP A 116 0.22 -13.57 5.30
CA ASP A 116 0.22 -14.96 4.82
C ASP A 116 -0.29 -15.07 3.37
N HIS A 117 -1.20 -14.20 2.95
CA HIS A 117 -1.65 -14.06 1.56
C HIS A 117 -0.62 -13.39 0.64
N GLY A 118 0.44 -12.80 1.19
CA GLY A 118 1.60 -12.32 0.43
C GLY A 118 1.82 -10.81 0.43
N TYR A 119 1.13 -10.04 1.28
CA TYR A 119 1.56 -8.65 1.54
C TYR A 119 2.91 -8.64 2.27
N ASP A 120 3.78 -7.70 1.92
CA ASP A 120 5.09 -7.54 2.55
C ASP A 120 5.03 -6.76 3.86
N ALA A 121 4.03 -5.90 4.02
CA ALA A 121 3.75 -5.21 5.26
C ALA A 121 2.29 -4.75 5.33
N VAL A 122 1.76 -4.71 6.55
CA VAL A 122 0.41 -4.26 6.85
C VAL A 122 0.46 -3.16 7.91
N PHE A 123 -0.24 -2.05 7.63
CA PHE A 123 -0.32 -0.86 8.49
C PHE A 123 -1.77 -0.59 8.92
N PRO A 124 -2.33 -1.38 9.86
CA PRO A 124 -3.67 -1.12 10.36
C PRO A 124 -3.73 0.25 11.03
N VAL A 125 -4.81 0.99 10.80
CA VAL A 125 -5.06 2.29 11.42
C VAL A 125 -6.35 2.19 12.23
N ALA A 126 -6.23 2.19 13.56
CA ALA A 126 -7.38 2.45 14.42
C ALA A 126 -7.64 3.96 14.51
N ALA A 127 -8.82 4.33 15.00
CA ALA A 127 -9.21 5.73 15.15
C ALA A 127 -8.16 6.52 15.97
N GLY A 128 -7.64 7.60 15.41
CA GLY A 128 -6.65 8.47 16.05
C GLY A 128 -5.18 8.01 15.97
N GLN A 129 -4.90 6.86 15.34
CA GLN A 129 -3.54 6.30 15.25
C GLN A 129 -2.85 6.51 13.89
N THR A 130 -3.39 7.38 13.03
CA THR A 130 -2.84 7.64 11.69
C THR A 130 -1.37 8.06 11.73
N GLY A 131 -0.98 8.90 12.70
CA GLY A 131 0.41 9.38 12.81
C GLY A 131 1.43 8.26 13.06
N GLU A 132 1.09 7.28 13.90
CA GLU A 132 1.94 6.13 14.20
C GLU A 132 2.10 5.22 12.98
N ALA A 133 1.00 4.93 12.29
CA ALA A 133 1.02 4.13 11.07
C ALA A 133 1.86 4.79 9.96
N MET A 134 1.73 6.10 9.78
CA MET A 134 2.55 6.86 8.83
C MET A 134 4.04 6.87 9.22
N GLY A 135 4.35 6.92 10.52
CA GLY A 135 5.71 6.78 11.05
C GLY A 135 6.32 5.41 10.70
N ARG A 136 5.61 4.34 11.02
CA ARG A 136 6.00 2.96 10.66
C ARG A 136 6.17 2.77 9.14
N PHE A 137 5.30 3.37 8.34
CA PHE A 137 5.42 3.30 6.89
C PHE A 137 6.68 4.01 6.38
N ARG A 138 7.02 5.18 6.94
CA ARG A 138 8.26 5.89 6.62
C ARG A 138 9.50 5.06 6.96
N GLU A 139 9.51 4.42 8.13
CA GLU A 139 10.60 3.53 8.55
C GLU A 139 10.74 2.34 7.60
N PHE A 140 9.62 1.69 7.27
CA PHE A 140 9.60 0.59 6.30
C PHE A 140 10.17 1.00 4.93
N VAL A 141 9.75 2.15 4.40
CA VAL A 141 10.26 2.67 3.11
C VAL A 141 11.76 2.95 3.23
N ALA A 142 12.21 3.58 4.31
CA ALA A 142 13.61 3.88 4.52
C ALA A 142 14.48 2.60 4.62
N GLU A 143 13.97 1.53 5.21
CA GLU A 143 14.68 0.24 5.30
C GLU A 143 14.71 -0.49 3.96
N ARG A 144 13.54 -0.68 3.32
CA ARG A 144 13.42 -1.48 2.10
C ARG A 144 14.04 -0.80 0.88
N MET A 145 14.00 0.53 0.80
CA MET A 145 14.47 1.26 -0.39
C MET A 145 15.97 1.61 -0.35
N ARG A 146 16.64 1.42 0.80
CA ARG A 146 18.10 1.56 0.96
C ARG A 146 18.88 0.31 0.59
N LEU A 147 18.23 -0.84 0.47
CA LEU A 147 18.88 -2.08 0.06
C LEU A 147 19.22 -2.00 -1.45
N PRO A 148 20.49 -2.23 -1.84
CA PRO A 148 20.80 -2.46 -3.24
C PRO A 148 20.11 -3.75 -3.69
N VAL A 149 19.48 -3.70 -4.88
CA VAL A 149 18.91 -4.87 -5.57
C VAL A 149 20.04 -5.83 -5.95
#